data_AF-A0A2M6Y202-F1
#
_entry.id   AF-A0A2M6Y202-F1
#
_cell.length_a   1.000
_cell.length_b   1.000
_cell.length_c   1.000
_cell.angle_alpha   90.00
_cell.angle_beta   90.00
_cell.angle_gamma   90.00
#
_symmetry.space_group_name_H-M   'P 1'
#
loop_
_entity.id
_entity.type
_entity.pdbx_description
1 polymer ?
#
loop_
_entity_poly.entity_id
_entity_poly.type
_entity_poly.pdbx_seq_one_letter_code
_entity_poly.pdbx_strand_id
1 'polypeptide(L)'
;VQCGYCTPAQILAAKCLLDKCVRPSKEEIEDALGGVLCRCTGYKQLFNVFDILLKGKKAKDFTPEYKKDYRVVGKLTPKIDAEQLVRAEDSFVEDYVSPEALHIYVL
;
A
#
# COMPACT_ATOMS: atom_id res chain seq x y z
N VAL A 1 3.46 3.19 -0.23
CA VAL A 1 2.21 3.68 0.41
C VAL A 1 2.11 5.18 0.19
N GLN A 2 0.99 5.66 -0.34
CA GLN A 2 0.72 7.08 -0.57
C GLN A 2 -0.28 7.60 0.48
N CYS A 3 -1.57 7.75 0.12
CA CYS A 3 -2.62 8.12 1.08
C CYS A 3 -2.90 7.02 2.12
N GLY A 4 -2.65 5.75 1.79
CA GLY A 4 -2.85 4.63 2.72
C GLY A 4 -4.23 4.00 2.70
N TYR A 5 -5.29 4.73 2.33
CA TYR A 5 -6.69 4.31 2.50
C TYR A 5 -7.01 2.90 1.96
N CYS A 6 -6.56 2.58 0.75
CA CYS A 6 -6.79 1.27 0.13
C CYS A 6 -5.75 0.19 0.50
N THR A 7 -4.70 0.55 1.23
CA THR A 7 -3.54 -0.33 1.47
C THR A 7 -3.87 -1.57 2.30
N PRO A 8 -4.66 -1.47 3.40
CA PRO A 8 -5.05 -2.64 4.17
C PRO A 8 -5.78 -3.70 3.33
N ALA A 9 -6.76 -3.26 2.53
CA ALA A 9 -7.52 -4.14 1.65
C ALA A 9 -6.63 -4.77 0.56
N GLN A 10 -5.69 -4.01 -0.01
CA GLN A 10 -4.71 -4.51 -0.98
C GLN A 10 -3.81 -5.61 -0.38
N ILE A 11 -3.38 -5.44 0.86
CA ILE A 11 -2.53 -6.42 1.56
C ILE A 11 -3.32 -7.68 1.89
N LEU A 12 -4.56 -7.55 2.35
CA LEU A 12 -5.44 -8.69 2.60
C LEU A 12 -5.73 -9.48 1.31
N ALA A 13 -6.02 -8.79 0.21
CA ALA A 13 -6.21 -9.42 -1.10
C ALA A 13 -4.96 -10.17 -1.56
N ALA A 14 -3.78 -9.52 -1.48
CA ALA A 14 -2.51 -10.12 -1.82
C ALA A 14 -2.19 -11.34 -0.95
N LYS A 15 -2.42 -11.26 0.37
CA LYS A 15 -2.24 -12.38 1.29
C LYS A 15 -3.17 -13.54 0.95
N CYS A 16 -4.46 -13.27 0.73
CA CYS A 16 -5.45 -14.29 0.36
C CYS A 16 -5.05 -15.02 -0.93
N LEU A 17 -4.53 -14.29 -1.93
CA LEU A 17 -3.97 -14.88 -3.14
C LEU A 17 -2.76 -15.78 -2.83
N LEU A 18 -1.79 -15.28 -2.07
CA LEU A 18 -0.55 -16.00 -1.76
C LEU A 18 -0.75 -17.23 -0.87
N ASP A 19 -1.78 -17.22 -0.02
CA ASP A 19 -2.18 -18.38 0.80
C ASP A 19 -2.72 -19.52 -0.09
N LYS A 20 -3.26 -19.21 -1.28
CA LYS A 20 -3.81 -20.19 -2.24
C LYS A 20 -2.82 -20.57 -3.34
N CYS A 21 -2.04 -19.61 -3.81
CA CYS A 21 -1.07 -19.77 -4.89
C CYS A 21 0.23 -19.08 -4.51
N VAL A 22 1.28 -19.86 -4.22
CA VAL A 22 2.58 -19.32 -3.76
C VAL A 22 3.30 -18.54 -4.87
N ARG A 23 2.96 -18.78 -6.14
CA ARG A 23 3.57 -18.13 -7.31
C ARG A 23 2.49 -17.76 -8.34
N PRO A 24 1.64 -16.77 -8.02
CA PRO A 24 0.55 -16.39 -8.90
C PRO A 24 1.07 -15.77 -10.19
N SER A 25 0.32 -15.96 -11.28
CA SER A 25 0.55 -15.29 -12.55
C SER A 25 0.24 -13.79 -12.45
N LYS A 26 0.62 -13.01 -13.47
CA LYS A 26 0.31 -11.58 -13.52
C LYS A 26 -1.21 -11.36 -13.55
N GLU A 27 -1.92 -12.20 -14.30
CA GLU A 27 -3.37 -12.16 -14.49
C GLU A 27 -4.09 -12.50 -13.17
N GLU A 28 -3.61 -13.49 -12.42
CA GLU A 28 -4.15 -13.82 -11.09
C GLU A 28 -3.93 -12.68 -10.08
N ILE A 29 -2.79 -12.00 -10.16
CA ILE A 29 -2.52 -10.80 -9.34
C ILE A 29 -3.47 -9.66 -9.76
N GLU A 30 -3.66 -9.43 -11.06
CA GLU A 30 -4.59 -8.40 -11.56
C GLU A 30 -6.03 -8.66 -11.12
N ASP A 31 -6.50 -9.91 -11.22
CA ASP A 31 -7.82 -10.32 -10.77
C ASP A 31 -8.01 -10.12 -9.26
N ALA A 32 -7.06 -10.61 -8.45
CA ALA A 32 -7.12 -10.48 -7.00
C ALA A 32 -7.12 -9.02 -6.52
N LEU A 33 -6.40 -8.14 -7.23
CA LEU A 33 -6.29 -6.72 -6.88
C LEU A 33 -7.39 -5.86 -7.52
N GLY A 34 -8.04 -6.33 -8.58
CA GLY A 34 -9.01 -5.57 -9.37
C GLY A 34 -10.21 -5.08 -8.56
N GLY A 35 -10.58 -5.82 -7.52
CA GLY A 35 -11.63 -5.43 -6.57
C GLY A 35 -11.24 -4.29 -5.61
N VAL A 36 -9.95 -3.94 -5.51
CA VAL A 36 -9.46 -2.92 -4.57
C VAL A 36 -8.92 -1.70 -5.31
N LEU A 37 -9.81 -0.74 -5.55
CA LEU A 37 -9.49 0.45 -6.33
C LEU A 37 -8.41 1.32 -5.67
N CYS A 38 -7.39 1.71 -6.45
CA CYS A 38 -6.33 2.60 -5.99
C CYS A 38 -6.17 3.81 -6.90
N ARG A 39 -6.43 5.00 -6.37
CA ARG A 39 -6.29 6.25 -7.13
C ARG A 39 -4.89 6.85 -7.10
N CYS A 40 -4.09 6.57 -6.08
CA CYS A 40 -2.81 7.24 -5.86
C CYS A 40 -1.63 6.61 -6.59
N THR A 41 -1.60 5.28 -6.74
CA THR A 41 -0.39 4.57 -7.20
C THR A 41 -0.49 3.97 -8.59
N GLY A 42 -1.71 3.87 -9.14
CA GLY A 42 -1.95 3.15 -10.39
C GLY A 42 -1.50 1.69 -10.34
N TYR A 43 -1.61 1.05 -9.17
CA TYR A 43 -1.25 -0.35 -8.87
C TYR A 43 0.23 -0.73 -8.97
N LYS A 44 1.06 0.06 -9.67
CA LYS A 44 2.48 -0.25 -9.91
C LYS A 44 3.28 -0.54 -8.64
N GLN A 45 3.04 0.23 -7.57
CA GLN A 45 3.73 0.00 -6.29
C GLN A 45 3.42 -1.38 -5.70
N LEU A 46 2.20 -1.89 -5.89
CA LEU A 46 1.81 -3.19 -5.37
C LEU A 46 2.36 -4.34 -6.22
N PHE A 47 2.42 -4.18 -7.55
CA PHE A 47 3.15 -5.11 -8.41
C PHE A 47 4.64 -5.20 -8.03
N ASN A 48 5.28 -4.09 -7.67
CA ASN A 48 6.66 -4.11 -7.17
C ASN A 48 6.79 -4.95 -5.89
N VAL A 49 5.77 -4.98 -5.02
CA VAL A 49 5.78 -5.85 -3.82
C VAL A 49 5.77 -7.32 -4.22
N PHE A 50 4.94 -7.73 -5.19
CA PHE A 50 4.98 -9.10 -5.72
C PHE A 50 6.33 -9.44 -6.36
N ASP A 51 6.95 -8.51 -7.08
CA ASP A 51 8.30 -8.72 -7.62
C ASP A 51 9.36 -8.89 -6.51
N ILE A 52 9.22 -8.17 -5.39
CA ILE A 52 10.10 -8.35 -4.22
C ILE A 52 9.88 -9.73 -3.61
N LEU A 53 8.63 -10.12 -3.35
CA LEU A 53 8.28 -11.37 -2.68
C LEU A 53 8.59 -12.61 -3.53
N LEU A 54 8.34 -12.55 -4.85
CA LEU A 54 8.35 -13.71 -5.74
C LEU A 54 9.62 -13.80 -6.60
N LYS A 55 10.26 -12.67 -6.90
CA LYS A 55 11.41 -12.60 -7.82
C LYS A 55 12.70 -12.13 -7.14
N GLY A 56 12.69 -11.96 -5.82
CA GLY A 56 13.86 -11.54 -5.03
C GLY A 56 14.34 -10.13 -5.35
N LYS A 57 13.49 -9.28 -5.95
CA LYS A 57 13.79 -7.86 -6.15
C LYS A 57 13.89 -7.14 -4.81
N LYS A 58 14.51 -5.97 -4.81
CA LYS A 58 14.67 -5.10 -3.64
C LYS A 58 14.02 -3.76 -3.92
N ALA A 59 13.56 -3.05 -2.88
CA ALA A 59 12.95 -1.73 -3.03
C ALA A 59 13.83 -0.74 -3.82
N LYS A 60 15.15 -0.80 -3.63
CA LYS A 60 16.14 -0.01 -4.38
C LYS A 60 16.12 -0.24 -5.90
N ASP A 61 15.63 -1.39 -6.36
CA ASP A 61 15.57 -1.72 -7.79
C ASP A 61 14.47 -0.89 -8.49
N PHE A 62 13.50 -0.38 -7.74
CA PHE A 62 12.39 0.43 -8.24
C PHE A 62 12.51 1.91 -7.88
N THR A 63 13.44 2.26 -7.00
CA THR A 63 13.61 3.63 -6.48
C THR A 63 15.09 3.94 -6.33
N PRO A 64 15.71 4.50 -7.39
CA PRO A 64 17.13 4.86 -7.35
C PRO A 64 17.36 6.08 -6.47
N GLU A 65 18.56 6.16 -5.89
CA GLU A 65 19.02 7.33 -5.15
C GLU A 65 19.79 8.29 -6.06
N TYR A 66 19.63 9.60 -5.86
CA TYR A 66 20.16 10.61 -6.79
C TYR A 66 21.29 11.48 -6.22
N LYS A 67 21.40 11.63 -4.90
CA LYS A 67 22.46 12.45 -4.26
C LYS A 67 23.15 11.66 -3.17
N LYS A 68 24.49 11.68 -3.15
CA LYS A 68 25.29 10.92 -2.17
C LYS A 68 25.48 11.67 -0.86
N ASP A 69 25.60 13.00 -0.93
CA ASP A 69 26.04 13.83 0.19
C ASP A 69 24.92 14.17 1.19
N TYR A 70 23.66 13.86 0.85
CA TYR A 70 22.51 14.11 1.71
C TYR A 70 22.02 12.85 2.38
N ARG A 71 21.60 13.00 3.65
CA ARG A 71 21.09 11.89 4.46
C ARG A 71 19.69 11.42 4.05
N VAL A 72 18.82 12.33 3.61
CA VAL A 72 17.39 12.04 3.35
C VAL A 72 16.95 12.49 1.96
N VAL A 73 17.35 13.69 1.53
CA VAL A 73 16.93 14.25 0.25
C VAL A 73 17.49 13.43 -0.91
N GLY A 74 16.60 12.85 -1.73
CA GLY A 74 16.97 12.00 -2.86
C GLY A 74 17.40 10.58 -2.46
N LYS A 75 17.03 10.13 -1.25
CA LYS A 75 17.30 8.80 -0.70
C LYS A 75 16.03 7.95 -0.62
N LEU A 76 16.18 6.63 -0.75
CA LEU A 76 15.08 5.70 -0.50
C LEU A 76 14.79 5.68 1.02
N THR A 77 13.85 6.51 1.44
CA THR A 77 13.43 6.62 2.83
C THR A 77 11.95 6.22 2.93
N PRO A 78 11.56 5.35 3.88
CA PRO A 78 10.16 5.05 4.10
C PRO A 78 9.39 6.30 4.52
N LYS A 79 8.12 6.40 4.11
CA LYS A 79 7.20 7.44 4.58
C LYS A 79 6.94 7.20 6.09
N ILE A 80 6.97 8.26 6.88
CA ILE A 80 6.97 8.18 8.36
C ILE A 80 5.76 7.43 8.94
N ASP A 81 4.60 7.56 8.32
CA ASP A 81 3.32 6.96 8.70
C ASP A 81 3.00 5.67 7.91
N ALA A 82 3.92 5.18 7.06
CA ALA A 82 3.64 4.05 6.19
C ALA A 82 3.27 2.78 6.95
N GLU A 83 3.89 2.55 8.10
CA GLU A 83 3.64 1.36 8.92
C GLU A 83 2.22 1.38 9.52
N GLN A 84 1.84 2.51 10.13
CA GLN A 84 0.49 2.73 10.66
C GLN A 84 -0.59 2.50 9.59
N LEU A 85 -0.40 3.12 8.41
CA LEU A 85 -1.32 2.99 7.27
C LEU A 85 -1.40 1.56 6.71
N VAL A 86 -0.31 0.79 6.80
CA VAL A 86 -0.28 -0.62 6.36
C VAL A 86 -0.99 -1.53 7.37
N ARG A 87 -0.86 -1.24 8.65
CA ARG A 87 -1.44 -2.02 9.75
C ARG A 87 -2.94 -1.78 9.96
N ALA A 88 -3.53 -0.84 9.22
CA ALA A 88 -4.91 -0.40 9.39
C ALA A 88 -5.18 0.15 10.80
N GLU A 89 -4.18 0.82 11.37
CA GLU A 89 -4.36 1.60 12.60
C GLU A 89 -5.12 2.89 12.26
N ASP A 90 -5.89 3.40 13.21
CA ASP A 90 -6.68 4.64 13.07
C ASP A 90 -5.81 5.73 12.46
N SER A 91 -6.22 6.25 11.30
CA SER A 91 -5.41 7.18 10.50
C SER A 91 -6.27 8.20 9.74
N PHE A 92 -7.56 7.96 9.60
CA PHE A 92 -8.50 8.79 8.87
C PHE A 92 -9.54 9.39 9.81
N VAL A 93 -10.18 10.47 9.38
CA VAL A 93 -11.12 11.23 10.22
C VAL A 93 -12.27 10.33 10.69
N GLU A 94 -12.70 9.42 9.81
CA GLU A 94 -13.78 8.47 10.06
C GLU A 94 -13.44 7.43 11.15
N ASP A 95 -12.15 7.20 11.42
CA ASP A 95 -11.70 6.29 12.48
C ASP A 95 -11.86 6.92 13.88
N TYR A 96 -11.96 8.25 13.97
CA TYR A 96 -11.98 9.00 15.23
C TYR A 96 -13.38 9.53 15.61
N VAL A 97 -14.46 8.94 15.08
CA VAL A 97 -15.83 9.37 15.38
C VAL A 97 -16.29 8.81 16.73
N SER A 98 -16.52 9.70 17.72
CA SER A 98 -17.06 9.34 19.03
C SER A 98 -18.50 8.80 18.92
N PRO A 99 -18.91 7.83 19.77
CA PRO A 99 -20.31 7.40 19.87
C PRO A 99 -21.30 8.53 20.21
N GLU A 100 -20.84 9.62 20.83
CA GLU A 100 -21.65 10.79 21.17
C GLU A 100 -21.69 11.87 20.07
N ALA A 101 -20.99 11.65 18.95
CA ALA A 101 -20.94 12.62 17.87
C ALA A 101 -22.31 12.80 17.20
N LEU A 102 -22.69 14.04 16.94
CA LEU A 102 -23.84 14.37 16.11
C LEU A 102 -23.45 14.28 14.62
N HIS A 103 -24.32 13.69 13.80
CA HIS A 103 -24.12 13.60 12.36
C HIS A 103 -24.85 14.72 11.62
N ILE A 104 -24.14 15.42 10.74
CA ILE A 104 -24.72 16.43 9.85
C ILE A 104 -25.11 15.75 8.55
N TYR A 105 -26.38 15.89 8.16
CA TYR A 105 -26.89 15.45 6.87
C TYR A 105 -27.21 16.68 6.02
N VAL A 106 -26.74 16.69 4.78
CA VAL A 106 -27.09 17.70 3.79
C VAL A 106 -28.19 17.10 2.90
N LEU A 107 -29.38 17.71 2.93
CA LEU A 107 -30.55 17.35 2.12
C LEU A 107 -30.52 18.01 0.74
#